data_AF-A0A5C3P092-F1
#
_entry.id   AF-A0A5C3P092-F1
#
_cell.length_a   1.000
_cell.length_b   1.000
_cell.length_c   1.000
_cell.angle_alpha   90.00
_cell.angle_beta   90.00
_cell.angle_gamma   90.00
#
_symmetry.space_group_name_H-M   'P 1'
#
loop_
_entity.id
_entity.type
_entity.pdbx_description
1 polymer ?
#
loop_
_entity_poly.entity_id
_entity_poly.type
_entity_poly.pdbx_seq_one_letter_code
_entity_poly.pdbx_strand_id
1 'polypeptide(L)'
;VKEPDLFNGDKTRYNAWKQQVQQYVGGLDKDRAITIVLSFVRGERVERWRQAFSRTWYQGGRWIFHDEASFWLEVDRVYVDPNLAKTAQVRLEHCMMGNRAAADFFQEFEEHVSEAGFYTSDTHVLDLLQRNAKYDIVDRIYATGDEPVDYDDWKKR
;
A
#
# COMPACT_ATOMS: atom_id res chain seq x y z
N VAL A 1 19.09 -8.95 -1.37
CA VAL A 1 18.03 -8.29 -0.58
C VAL A 1 18.42 -8.36 0.89
N LYS A 2 18.23 -7.29 1.66
CA LYS A 2 18.53 -7.27 3.11
C LYS A 2 17.54 -8.20 3.83
N GLU A 3 18.01 -8.88 4.88
CA GLU A 3 17.13 -9.69 5.74
C GLU A 3 16.02 -8.81 6.37
N PRO A 4 14.73 -9.20 6.28
CA PRO A 4 13.62 -8.45 6.86
C PRO A 4 13.60 -8.46 8.39
N ASP A 5 13.00 -7.42 8.97
CA ASP A 5 12.73 -7.37 10.41
C ASP A 5 11.68 -8.42 10.83
N LEU A 6 11.68 -8.78 12.12
CA LEU A 6 10.62 -9.61 12.71
C LEU A 6 9.29 -8.84 12.77
N PHE A 7 8.20 -9.53 12.44
CA PHE A 7 6.84 -9.00 12.56
C PHE A 7 6.15 -9.51 13.83
N ASN A 8 5.82 -8.57 14.70
CA ASN A 8 5.20 -8.81 16.01
C ASN A 8 3.67 -8.60 16.02
N GLY A 9 3.06 -8.35 14.86
CA GLY A 9 1.62 -8.11 14.72
C GLY A 9 1.19 -6.64 14.73
N ASP A 10 2.13 -5.69 14.76
CA ASP A 10 1.84 -4.26 14.64
C ASP A 10 1.34 -3.91 13.23
N LYS A 11 0.03 -3.69 13.11
CA LYS A 11 -0.62 -3.39 11.83
C LYS A 11 -0.09 -2.12 11.15
N THR A 12 0.42 -1.14 11.92
CA THR A 12 0.95 0.11 11.36
C THR A 12 2.22 -0.12 10.53
N ARG A 13 2.97 -1.19 10.86
CA ARG A 13 4.22 -1.58 10.17
C ARG A 13 4.02 -2.70 9.16
N TYR A 14 2.81 -3.26 9.07
CA TYR A 14 2.55 -4.47 8.29
C TYR A 14 2.87 -4.31 6.81
N ASN A 15 2.41 -3.23 6.17
CA ASN A 15 2.62 -3.03 4.72
C ASN A 15 4.10 -2.87 4.37
N ALA A 16 4.84 -2.07 5.14
CA ALA A 16 6.28 -1.90 4.95
C ALA A 16 7.04 -3.22 5.15
N TRP A 17 6.67 -3.99 6.18
CA TRP A 17 7.26 -5.31 6.42
C TRP A 17 6.94 -6.31 5.31
N LYS A 18 5.68 -6.36 4.86
CA LYS A 18 5.21 -7.23 3.76
C LYS A 18 6.02 -6.99 2.49
N GLN A 19 6.22 -5.73 2.10
CA GLN A 19 7.02 -5.39 0.92
C GLN A 19 8.47 -5.89 1.05
N GLN A 20 9.10 -5.70 2.20
CA GLN A 20 10.47 -6.16 2.44
C GLN A 20 10.58 -7.69 2.33
N VAL A 21 9.66 -8.43 2.95
CA VAL A 21 9.73 -9.89 2.93
C VAL A 21 9.36 -10.47 1.56
N GLN A 22 8.42 -9.87 0.83
CA GLN A 22 8.09 -10.25 -0.56
C GLN A 22 9.31 -10.13 -1.47
N GLN A 23 10.08 -9.03 -1.34
CA GLN A 23 11.34 -8.90 -2.08
C GLN A 23 12.37 -9.94 -1.65
N TYR A 24 12.43 -10.26 -0.35
CA TYR A 24 13.40 -11.22 0.20
C TYR A 24 13.15 -12.67 -0.25
N VAL A 25 11.88 -13.08 -0.33
CA VAL A 25 11.49 -14.42 -0.79
C VAL A 25 11.27 -14.50 -2.31
N GLY A 26 11.45 -13.39 -3.03
CA GLY A 26 11.25 -13.31 -4.46
C GLY A 26 12.08 -14.35 -5.22
N GLY A 27 11.41 -15.12 -6.09
CA GLY A 27 12.03 -16.16 -6.90
C GLY A 27 12.18 -17.52 -6.21
N LEU A 28 11.74 -17.67 -4.96
CA LEU A 28 11.66 -18.97 -4.28
C LEU A 28 10.39 -19.74 -4.68
N ASP A 29 10.39 -21.06 -4.46
CA ASP A 29 9.17 -21.84 -4.56
C ASP A 29 8.15 -21.44 -3.48
N LYS A 30 6.86 -21.59 -3.79
CA LYS A 30 5.74 -21.19 -2.92
C LYS A 30 5.88 -21.72 -1.49
N ASP A 31 6.17 -23.01 -1.32
CA ASP A 31 6.19 -23.61 0.02
C ASP A 31 7.37 -23.11 0.84
N ARG A 32 8.53 -22.91 0.20
CA ARG A 32 9.69 -22.31 0.83
C ARG A 32 9.47 -20.85 1.18
N ALA A 33 8.90 -20.07 0.26
CA ALA A 33 8.57 -18.66 0.48
C ALA A 33 7.66 -18.50 1.69
N ILE A 34 6.53 -19.22 1.75
CA ILE A 34 5.57 -19.14 2.86
C ILE A 34 6.22 -19.55 4.19
N THR A 35 7.02 -20.61 4.18
CA THR A 35 7.74 -21.07 5.37
C THR A 35 8.70 -20.00 5.91
N ILE A 36 9.43 -19.32 5.02
CA ILE A 36 10.33 -18.22 5.39
C ILE A 36 9.54 -17.03 5.92
N VAL A 37 8.46 -16.61 5.24
CA VAL A 37 7.61 -15.50 5.70
C VAL A 37 7.10 -15.75 7.12
N LEU A 38 6.55 -16.94 7.38
CA LEU A 38 6.05 -17.30 8.71
C LEU A 38 7.15 -17.46 9.76
N SER A 39 8.40 -17.67 9.35
CA SER A 39 9.54 -17.68 10.27
C SER A 39 9.89 -16.29 10.80
N PHE A 40 9.56 -15.22 10.06
CA PHE A 40 9.71 -13.82 10.45
C PHE A 40 8.52 -13.30 11.26
N VAL A 41 7.37 -13.97 11.24
CA VAL A 41 6.24 -13.65 12.13
C VAL A 41 6.51 -14.22 13.51
N ARG A 42 7.04 -13.39 14.42
CA ARG A 42 7.40 -13.80 15.79
C ARG A 42 7.01 -12.75 16.80
N GLY A 43 6.50 -13.21 17.93
CA GLY A 43 6.13 -12.38 19.06
C GLY A 43 4.94 -12.94 19.81
N GLU A 44 4.76 -12.52 21.06
CA GLU A 44 3.71 -13.02 21.95
C GLU A 44 2.30 -12.86 21.35
N ARG A 45 2.07 -11.74 20.65
CA ARG A 45 0.76 -11.38 20.06
C ARG A 45 0.42 -12.15 18.79
N VAL A 46 1.41 -12.70 18.10
CA VAL A 46 1.23 -13.38 16.80
C VAL A 46 1.39 -14.89 16.88
N GLU A 47 2.00 -15.41 17.94
CA GLU A 47 2.31 -16.84 18.06
C GLU A 47 1.04 -17.70 18.04
N ARG A 48 -0.01 -17.28 18.76
CA ARG A 48 -1.31 -17.98 18.73
C ARG A 48 -1.91 -18.00 17.32
N TRP A 49 -1.86 -16.87 16.61
CA TRP A 49 -2.32 -16.78 15.23
C TRP A 49 -1.50 -17.69 14.31
N ARG A 50 -0.16 -17.61 14.39
CA ARG A 50 0.76 -18.41 13.57
C ARG A 50 0.54 -19.91 13.73
N GLN A 51 0.32 -20.37 14.96
CA GLN A 51 0.01 -21.76 15.26
C GLN A 51 -1.34 -22.20 14.69
N ALA A 52 -2.39 -21.38 14.88
CA ALA A 52 -3.71 -21.66 14.31
C ALA A 52 -3.66 -21.67 12.78
N PHE A 53 -3.00 -20.68 12.18
CA PHE A 53 -2.79 -20.55 10.75
C PHE A 53 -2.07 -21.78 10.18
N SER A 54 -0.98 -22.20 10.81
CA SER A 54 -0.23 -23.39 10.39
C SER A 54 -1.07 -24.66 10.49
N ARG A 55 -1.87 -24.83 11.56
CA ARG A 55 -2.77 -26.01 11.68
C ARG A 55 -3.82 -26.07 10.58
N THR A 56 -4.35 -24.93 10.16
CA THR A 56 -5.35 -24.87 9.10
C THR A 56 -4.72 -25.10 7.73
N TRP A 57 -3.62 -24.41 7.43
CA TRP A 57 -3.10 -24.28 6.08
C TRP A 57 -1.87 -25.13 5.77
N TYR A 58 -1.24 -25.76 6.76
CA TYR A 58 -0.10 -26.65 6.56
C TYR A 58 -0.51 -28.11 6.79
N GLN A 59 -0.53 -28.90 5.72
CA GLN A 59 -0.97 -30.30 5.74
C GLN A 59 -0.02 -31.17 4.92
N GLY A 60 0.33 -32.35 5.44
CA GLY A 60 1.19 -33.31 4.72
C GLY A 60 2.58 -32.78 4.35
N GLY A 61 3.09 -31.79 5.08
CA GLY A 61 4.40 -31.17 4.81
C GLY A 61 4.39 -30.08 3.73
N ARG A 62 3.21 -29.55 3.36
CA ARG A 62 3.04 -28.50 2.34
C ARG A 62 1.99 -27.48 2.73
N TRP A 63 2.07 -26.29 2.15
CA TRP A 63 1.06 -25.25 2.32
C TRP A 63 -0.07 -25.42 1.30
N ILE A 64 -1.32 -25.49 1.75
CA ILE A 64 -2.51 -25.75 0.91
C ILE A 64 -3.02 -24.50 0.17
N PHE A 65 -2.11 -23.59 -0.20
CA PHE A 65 -2.41 -22.45 -1.06
C PHE A 65 -2.15 -22.78 -2.53
N HIS A 66 -3.01 -22.29 -3.42
CA HIS A 66 -2.84 -22.40 -4.87
C HIS A 66 -1.54 -21.70 -5.32
N ASP A 67 -1.34 -20.48 -4.85
CA ASP A 67 -0.19 -19.63 -5.15
C ASP A 67 0.18 -18.76 -3.94
N GLU A 68 1.28 -18.01 -4.05
CA GLU A 68 1.73 -17.09 -3.00
C GLU A 68 0.73 -15.93 -2.77
N ALA A 69 0.02 -15.50 -3.81
CA ALA A 69 -0.96 -14.41 -3.72
C ALA A 69 -2.13 -14.79 -2.80
N SER A 70 -2.62 -16.02 -2.91
CA SER A 70 -3.67 -16.60 -2.07
C SER A 70 -3.25 -16.66 -0.60
N PHE A 71 -1.98 -16.95 -0.33
CA PHE A 71 -1.43 -16.87 1.02
C PHE A 71 -1.47 -15.43 1.56
N TRP A 72 -0.97 -14.47 0.78
CA TRP A 72 -0.94 -13.07 1.19
C TRP A 72 -2.33 -12.50 1.47
N LEU A 73 -3.36 -12.91 0.72
CA LEU A 73 -4.75 -12.51 1.00
C LEU A 73 -5.21 -12.93 2.41
N GLU A 74 -4.85 -14.12 2.88
CA GLU A 74 -5.21 -14.57 4.23
C GLU A 74 -4.42 -13.83 5.32
N VAL A 75 -3.16 -13.47 5.07
CA VAL A 75 -2.38 -12.65 6.00
C VAL A 75 -2.92 -11.21 6.04
N ASP A 76 -3.27 -10.66 4.88
CA ASP A 76 -3.80 -9.30 4.73
C ASP A 76 -5.11 -9.13 5.50
N ARG A 77 -6.01 -10.12 5.46
CA ARG A 77 -7.27 -10.10 6.23
C ARG A 77 -7.07 -9.88 7.72
N VAL A 78 -5.93 -10.31 8.27
CA VAL A 78 -5.65 -10.20 9.70
C VAL A 78 -4.91 -8.92 10.04
N TYR A 79 -3.93 -8.54 9.22
CA TYR A 79 -2.95 -7.51 9.57
C TYR A 79 -3.02 -6.23 8.76
N VAL A 80 -3.72 -6.18 7.63
CA VAL A 80 -4.07 -4.90 7.03
C VAL A 80 -4.97 -4.17 8.02
N ASP A 81 -4.60 -2.94 8.34
CA ASP A 81 -5.46 -2.07 9.12
C ASP A 81 -6.52 -1.46 8.19
N PRO A 82 -7.81 -1.80 8.35
CA PRO A 82 -8.86 -1.20 7.54
C PRO A 82 -8.99 0.31 7.76
N ASN A 83 -8.51 0.82 8.91
CA ASN A 83 -8.51 2.25 9.18
C ASN A 83 -7.35 2.97 8.47
N LEU A 84 -6.26 2.29 8.12
CA LEU A 84 -5.14 2.94 7.42
C LEU A 84 -5.57 3.47 6.06
N ALA A 85 -6.26 2.65 5.26
CA ALA A 85 -6.80 3.08 3.98
C ALA A 85 -7.81 4.23 4.15
N LYS A 86 -8.68 4.15 5.15
CA LYS A 86 -9.67 5.20 5.44
C LYS A 86 -9.03 6.50 5.92
N THR A 87 -8.01 6.43 6.78
CA THR A 87 -7.25 7.58 7.25
C THR A 87 -6.41 8.18 6.12
N ALA A 88 -5.81 7.35 5.27
CA ALA A 88 -5.08 7.78 4.08
C ALA A 88 -6.01 8.48 3.09
N GLN A 89 -7.23 7.97 2.89
CA GLN A 89 -8.25 8.65 2.09
C GLN A 89 -8.61 10.02 2.68
N VAL A 90 -8.86 10.12 3.99
CA VAL A 90 -9.14 11.43 4.63
C VAL A 90 -7.95 12.40 4.47
N ARG A 91 -6.71 11.91 4.57
CA ARG A 91 -5.51 12.72 4.31
C ARG A 91 -5.42 13.15 2.85
N LEU A 92 -5.70 12.26 1.91
CA LEU A 92 -5.73 12.53 0.48
C LEU A 92 -6.76 13.61 0.14
N GLU A 93 -7.98 13.49 0.67
CA GLU A 93 -9.07 14.46 0.50
C GLU A 93 -8.66 15.86 1.00
N HIS A 94 -7.83 15.93 2.05
CA HIS A 94 -7.40 17.19 2.66
C HIS A 94 -5.98 17.62 2.24
N CYS A 95 -5.34 16.92 1.29
CA CYS A 95 -3.96 17.16 0.87
C CYS A 95 -3.88 18.37 -0.07
N MET A 96 -4.00 19.58 0.49
CA MET A 96 -4.02 20.82 -0.27
C MET A 96 -2.63 21.26 -0.73
N MET A 97 -2.51 21.74 -1.97
CA MET A 97 -1.27 22.35 -2.49
C MET A 97 -0.90 23.65 -1.75
N GLY A 98 -1.86 24.39 -1.22
CA GLY A 98 -1.60 25.56 -0.37
C GLY A 98 -0.60 26.53 -1.00
N ASN A 99 0.49 26.88 -0.29
CA ASN A 99 1.59 27.70 -0.80
C ASN A 99 2.88 26.90 -1.13
N ARG A 100 2.89 25.58 -0.94
CA ARG A 100 4.08 24.75 -1.13
C ARG A 100 4.47 24.59 -2.60
N ALA A 101 5.67 24.05 -2.83
CA ALA A 101 6.16 23.70 -4.15
C ALA A 101 5.31 22.56 -4.74
N ALA A 102 5.13 22.57 -6.08
CA ALA A 102 4.38 21.54 -6.78
C ALA A 102 4.97 20.14 -6.59
N ALA A 103 6.30 20.02 -6.62
CA ALA A 103 7.00 18.75 -6.42
C ALA A 103 6.65 18.11 -5.08
N ASP A 104 6.71 18.86 -3.99
CA ASP A 104 6.38 18.37 -2.64
C ASP A 104 4.90 17.97 -2.54
N PHE A 105 4.01 18.73 -3.18
CA PHE A 105 2.59 18.41 -3.25
C PHE A 105 2.34 17.08 -3.96
N PHE A 106 2.89 16.89 -5.17
CA PHE A 106 2.67 15.68 -5.95
C PHE A 106 3.27 14.47 -5.24
N GLN A 107 4.45 14.60 -4.62
CA GLN A 107 5.03 13.50 -3.86
C GLN A 107 4.13 13.05 -2.70
N GLU A 108 3.68 13.98 -1.85
CA GLU A 108 2.81 13.63 -0.71
C GLU A 108 1.44 13.12 -1.16
N PHE A 109 0.92 13.65 -2.27
CA PHE A 109 -0.33 13.19 -2.86
C PHE A 109 -0.21 11.75 -3.38
N GLU A 110 0.87 11.40 -4.09
CA GLU A 110 1.15 10.03 -4.55
C GLU A 110 1.29 9.05 -3.38
N GLU A 111 1.98 9.47 -2.31
CA GLU A 111 2.12 8.69 -1.08
C GLU A 111 0.74 8.36 -0.48
N HIS A 112 -0.15 9.35 -0.35
CA HIS A 112 -1.50 9.11 0.18
C HIS A 112 -2.41 8.31 -0.75
N VAL A 113 -2.30 8.48 -2.08
CA VAL A 113 -3.00 7.63 -3.06
C VAL A 113 -2.60 6.16 -2.88
N SER A 114 -1.29 5.90 -2.78
CA SER A 114 -0.78 4.54 -2.57
C SER A 114 -1.18 3.97 -1.21
N GLU A 115 -1.17 4.77 -0.14
CA GLU A 115 -1.59 4.34 1.20
C GLU A 115 -3.10 4.04 1.29
N ALA A 116 -3.90 4.79 0.55
CA ALA A 116 -5.35 4.56 0.43
C ALA A 116 -5.69 3.36 -0.47
N GLY A 117 -4.72 2.85 -1.23
CA GLY A 117 -4.90 1.72 -2.15
C GLY A 117 -5.57 2.10 -3.48
N PHE A 118 -5.51 3.37 -3.87
CA PHE A 118 -5.98 3.86 -5.16
C PHE A 118 -4.84 3.91 -6.19
N TYR A 119 -5.20 4.05 -7.46
CA TYR A 119 -4.26 4.36 -8.53
C TYR A 119 -4.39 5.83 -8.95
N THR A 120 -3.30 6.46 -9.36
CA THR A 120 -3.32 7.84 -9.88
C THR A 120 -4.18 8.00 -11.14
N SER A 121 -4.44 6.91 -11.85
CA SER A 121 -5.36 6.83 -12.98
C SER A 121 -6.85 6.80 -12.59
N ASP A 122 -7.17 6.60 -11.31
CA ASP A 122 -8.57 6.52 -10.87
C ASP A 122 -9.23 7.89 -10.99
N THR A 123 -10.42 7.94 -11.61
CA THR A 123 -11.16 9.20 -11.84
C THR A 123 -11.42 9.98 -10.55
N HIS A 124 -11.64 9.28 -9.43
CA HIS A 124 -11.79 9.90 -8.13
C HIS A 124 -10.50 10.63 -7.68
N VAL A 125 -9.33 10.05 -7.94
CA VAL A 125 -8.03 10.64 -7.58
C VAL A 125 -7.77 11.90 -8.42
N LEU A 126 -8.14 11.90 -9.70
CA LEU A 126 -8.05 13.09 -10.54
C LEU A 126 -8.98 14.23 -10.09
N ASP A 127 -10.21 13.91 -9.66
CA ASP A 127 -11.14 14.91 -9.08
C ASP A 127 -10.58 15.48 -7.77
N LEU A 128 -9.98 14.66 -6.90
CA LEU A 128 -9.31 15.14 -5.69
C LEU A 128 -8.09 16.00 -6.01
N LEU A 129 -7.31 15.63 -7.03
CA LEU A 129 -6.16 16.40 -7.48
C LEU A 129 -6.59 17.80 -7.95
N GLN A 130 -7.63 17.89 -8.77
CA GLN A 130 -8.15 19.16 -9.27
C GLN A 130 -8.70 20.04 -8.15
N ARG A 131 -9.40 19.45 -7.16
CA ARG A 131 -9.92 20.18 -5.99
C ARG A 131 -8.83 20.70 -5.08
N ASN A 132 -7.73 19.96 -4.96
CA ASN A 132 -6.66 20.26 -4.01
C ASN A 132 -5.49 21.05 -4.63
N ALA A 133 -5.45 21.19 -5.96
CA ALA A 133 -4.52 22.04 -6.67
C ALA A 133 -4.75 23.54 -6.36
N LYS A 134 -3.70 24.36 -6.53
CA LYS A 134 -3.81 25.82 -6.35
C LYS A 134 -4.85 26.40 -7.33
N TYR A 135 -5.73 27.26 -6.83
CA TYR A 135 -6.73 27.97 -7.64
C TYR A 135 -6.11 28.63 -8.87
N ASP A 136 -4.97 29.31 -8.73
CA ASP A 136 -4.29 29.99 -9.84
C ASP A 136 -3.83 29.04 -10.97
N ILE A 137 -3.46 27.79 -10.64
CA ILE A 137 -3.09 26.78 -11.62
C ILE A 137 -4.35 26.31 -12.35
N VAL A 138 -5.42 26.05 -11.61
CA VAL A 138 -6.72 25.63 -12.14
C VAL A 138 -7.32 26.72 -13.05
N ASP A 139 -7.30 27.97 -12.61
CA ASP A 139 -7.81 29.13 -13.36
C ASP A 139 -7.01 29.35 -14.66
N ARG A 140 -5.68 29.20 -14.61
CA ARG A 140 -4.81 29.28 -15.80
C ARG A 140 -5.06 28.14 -16.78
N ILE A 141 -5.27 26.92 -16.30
CA ILE A 141 -5.62 25.77 -17.13
C ILE A 141 -6.94 26.04 -17.86
N TYR A 142 -7.98 26.48 -17.14
CA TYR A 142 -9.28 26.82 -17.75
C TYR A 142 -9.18 28.00 -18.73
N ALA A 143 -8.39 29.03 -18.41
CA ALA A 143 -8.19 30.19 -19.28
C ALA A 143 -7.45 29.85 -20.58
N THR A 144 -6.58 28.84 -20.57
CA THR A 144 -5.82 28.39 -21.76
C THR A 144 -6.55 27.33 -22.59
N GLY A 145 -7.60 26.71 -22.04
CA GLY A 145 -8.35 25.62 -22.69
C GLY A 145 -7.57 24.31 -22.83
N ASP A 146 -6.40 24.21 -22.19
CA ASP A 146 -5.49 23.07 -22.26
C ASP A 146 -5.61 22.26 -20.95
N GLU A 147 -6.78 21.64 -20.76
CA GLU A 147 -7.13 20.87 -19.57
C GLU A 147 -6.32 19.55 -19.52
N PRO A 148 -5.54 19.29 -18.46
CA PRO A 148 -4.84 18.03 -18.30
C PRO A 148 -5.83 16.86 -18.28
N VAL A 149 -5.58 15.84 -19.10
CA VAL A 149 -6.46 14.67 -19.21
C VAL A 149 -6.10 13.60 -18.19
N ASP A 150 -4.84 13.56 -17.76
CA ASP A 150 -4.32 12.58 -16.82
C ASP A 150 -3.36 13.21 -15.79
N TYR A 151 -2.95 12.37 -14.84
CA TYR A 151 -2.07 12.77 -13.74
C TYR A 151 -0.70 13.28 -14.21
N ASP A 152 -0.16 12.71 -15.28
CA ASP A 152 1.15 13.10 -15.81
C ASP A 152 1.10 14.48 -16.47
N ASP A 153 -0.01 14.81 -17.11
CA ASP A 153 -0.24 16.15 -17.65
C ASP A 153 -0.39 17.21 -16.55
N TRP A 154 -0.98 16.84 -15.40
CA TRP A 154 -1.03 17.72 -14.23
C TRP A 154 0.36 18.02 -13.67
N LYS A 155 1.28 17.04 -13.65
CA LYS A 155 2.67 17.25 -13.17
C LYS A 155 3.49 18.20 -14.03
N LYS A 156 3.07 18.45 -15.27
CA LYS A 156 3.78 19.34 -16.22
C LYS A 156 3.37 20.82 -16.10
N ARG A 157 2.37 21.14 -15.27
CA ARG A 157 1.82 22.49 -15.07
C ARG A 157 2.54 23.24 -13.94
#